data_AF-A0A965XLH4-F1
#
_entry.id   AF-A0A965XLH4-F1
#
_cell.length_a   1.000
_cell.length_b   1.000
_cell.length_c   1.000
_cell.angle_alpha   90.00
_cell.angle_beta   90.00
_cell.angle_gamma   90.00
#
_symmetry.space_group_name_H-M   'P 1'
#
loop_
_entity.id
_entity.type
_entity.pdbx_description
1 polymer ?
#
loop_
_entity_poly.entity_id
_entity_poly.type
_entity_poly.pdbx_seq_one_letter_code
_entity_poly.pdbx_strand_id
1 'polypeptide(L)'
;MAKEMIPYLCGGTFLTQLLRARKELTNSTKHKNGQKESLSEQETFRRLISIYQLSDFHGGTSLKTYTSQYKNCSNSLVAYAQFSDNDLHRAFDEDVKSNNSIALNMTSEFVYEFIDPSLWRQLVRCLLDMIESDTDIQDDEFFITGDATTTKAKDIHTIDHFYIEPFLLGIWHYIIMNRIDDNEKGADTYKQWYPSKGNYRGTVGNAITRTLTVESLPADSMHEEAETERAATNDEPRVEVIDSSDAYEGESKTCTQYIEHATIVNQNGEKNIHINHVDTLNL
;
A
#
# COMPACT_ATOMS: atom_id res chain seq x y z
N MET A 1 -1.28 -40.37 -8.92
CA MET A 1 -1.45 -39.03 -9.51
C MET A 1 -1.46 -38.05 -8.36
N ALA A 2 -0.52 -37.11 -8.31
CA ALA A 2 -0.59 -36.05 -7.30
C ALA A 2 -1.87 -35.26 -7.58
N LYS A 3 -2.69 -35.01 -6.54
CA LYS A 3 -3.85 -34.12 -6.65
C LYS A 3 -3.30 -32.77 -7.14
N GLU A 4 -3.68 -32.35 -8.34
CA GLU A 4 -3.38 -31.00 -8.79
C GLU A 4 -4.01 -30.05 -7.77
N MET A 5 -3.16 -29.25 -7.14
CA MET A 5 -3.57 -28.33 -6.11
C MET A 5 -4.01 -27.05 -6.81
N ILE A 6 -5.26 -26.65 -6.58
CA ILE A 6 -5.82 -25.43 -7.14
C ILE A 6 -5.18 -24.25 -6.40
N PRO A 7 -4.54 -23.29 -7.10
CA PRO A 7 -3.95 -22.13 -6.46
C PRO A 7 -5.02 -21.22 -5.87
N TYR A 8 -4.65 -20.46 -4.84
CA TYR A 8 -5.52 -19.46 -4.21
C TYR A 8 -4.84 -18.09 -4.21
N LEU A 9 -5.44 -17.12 -4.90
CA LEU A 9 -5.04 -15.71 -4.90
C LEU A 9 -5.49 -15.07 -3.59
N CYS A 10 -4.53 -14.68 -2.76
CA CYS A 10 -4.76 -13.92 -1.54
C CYS A 10 -3.58 -12.98 -1.31
N GLY A 11 -3.66 -12.16 -0.26
CA GLY A 11 -2.61 -11.20 0.05
C GLY A 11 -1.22 -11.81 0.23
N GLY A 12 -1.13 -12.98 0.86
CA GLY A 12 0.13 -13.67 1.10
C GLY A 12 0.73 -14.26 -0.17
N THR A 13 -0.09 -14.88 -1.04
CA THR A 13 0.39 -15.40 -2.33
C THR A 13 0.75 -14.27 -3.29
N PHE A 14 0.00 -13.17 -3.28
CA PHE A 14 0.31 -11.94 -4.00
C PHE A 14 1.64 -11.31 -3.53
N LEU A 15 1.79 -11.07 -2.22
CA LEU A 15 3.03 -10.55 -1.63
C LEU A 15 4.23 -11.45 -1.98
N THR A 16 4.03 -12.77 -1.98
CA THR A 16 5.06 -13.73 -2.38
C THR A 16 5.51 -13.52 -3.84
N GLN A 17 4.60 -13.27 -4.78
CA GLN A 17 4.96 -12.97 -6.17
C GLN A 17 5.68 -11.63 -6.30
N LEU A 18 5.22 -10.59 -5.60
CA LEU A 18 5.90 -9.28 -5.56
C LEU A 18 7.34 -9.39 -5.06
N LEU A 19 7.56 -10.15 -3.98
CA LEU A 19 8.90 -10.36 -3.42
C LEU A 19 9.84 -11.12 -4.36
N ARG A 20 9.30 -12.00 -5.22
CA ARG A 20 10.08 -12.70 -6.25
C ARG A 20 10.49 -11.81 -7.42
N ALA A 21 9.72 -10.76 -7.69
CA ALA A 21 9.99 -9.79 -8.73
C ALA A 21 10.69 -8.52 -8.19
N ARG A 22 11.07 -8.52 -6.90
CA ARG A 22 11.69 -7.38 -6.24
C ARG A 22 13.11 -7.17 -6.75
N LYS A 23 13.52 -5.91 -6.88
CA LYS A 23 14.91 -5.52 -7.12
C LYS A 23 15.81 -6.12 -6.05
N GLU A 24 16.99 -6.57 -6.48
CA GLU A 24 18.02 -7.05 -5.56
C GLU A 24 18.37 -5.96 -4.54
N LEU A 25 18.48 -6.37 -3.28
CA LEU A 25 19.02 -5.51 -2.22
C LEU A 25 20.43 -5.12 -2.65
N THR A 26 20.66 -3.85 -2.99
CA THR A 26 22.00 -3.39 -3.35
C THR A 26 22.96 -3.65 -2.19
N ASN A 27 23.76 -4.70 -2.38
CA ASN A 27 24.65 -5.37 -1.44
C ASN A 27 25.20 -4.50 -0.30
N SER A 28 24.91 -4.91 0.93
CA SER A 28 25.81 -5.01 2.11
C SER A 28 26.67 -3.80 2.55
N THR A 29 26.67 -2.70 1.80
CA THR A 29 27.62 -1.59 1.96
C THR A 29 26.97 -0.42 2.69
N LYS A 30 25.63 -0.32 2.67
CA LYS A 30 24.86 0.68 3.43
C LYS A 30 24.61 0.30 4.89
N HIS A 31 24.86 -0.95 5.30
CA HIS A 31 24.79 -1.36 6.71
C HIS A 31 25.74 -0.58 7.63
N LYS A 32 26.71 0.16 7.08
CA LYS A 32 27.63 0.99 7.86
C LYS A 32 27.06 2.34 8.29
N ASN A 33 25.90 2.79 7.76
CA ASN A 33 25.37 4.13 8.01
C ASN A 33 23.98 4.18 8.67
N GLY A 34 23.48 3.07 9.24
CA GLY A 34 22.22 3.07 9.99
C GLY A 34 20.96 3.35 9.15
N GLN A 35 21.06 3.36 7.82
CA GLN A 35 19.89 3.48 6.95
C GLN A 35 19.12 2.15 6.92
N LYS A 36 17.83 2.23 7.22
CA LYS A 36 16.87 1.12 7.15
C LYS A 36 16.86 0.55 5.72
N GLU A 37 16.88 -0.77 5.59
CA GLU A 37 16.83 -1.43 4.28
C GLU A 37 15.49 -1.13 3.58
N SER A 38 15.53 -0.22 2.60
CA SER A 38 14.35 0.22 1.84
C SER A 38 13.72 -0.88 0.99
N LEU A 39 14.42 -2.00 0.74
CA LEU A 39 13.94 -3.11 -0.08
C LEU A 39 13.72 -4.40 0.72
N SER A 40 13.57 -4.33 2.05
CA SER A 40 13.33 -5.51 2.89
C SER A 40 11.91 -6.10 2.70
N GLU A 41 11.68 -7.38 3.02
CA GLU A 41 10.34 -8.00 2.85
C GLU A 41 9.25 -7.24 3.62
N GLN A 42 9.61 -6.79 4.81
CA GLN A 42 8.75 -6.04 5.70
C GLN A 42 8.42 -4.64 5.17
N GLU A 43 9.34 -4.03 4.44
CA GLU A 43 9.10 -2.74 3.80
C GLU A 43 8.17 -2.88 2.58
N THR A 44 8.32 -3.96 1.80
CA THR A 44 7.37 -4.30 0.72
C THR A 44 5.96 -4.47 1.25
N PHE A 45 5.77 -5.25 2.33
CA PHE A 45 4.46 -5.43 2.93
C PHE A 45 3.90 -4.12 3.53
N ARG A 46 4.75 -3.34 4.22
CA ARG A 46 4.37 -2.03 4.76
C ARG A 46 3.83 -1.11 3.67
N ARG A 47 4.48 -1.05 2.49
CA ARG A 47 4.03 -0.21 1.37
C ARG A 47 2.70 -0.67 0.77
N LEU A 48 2.42 -1.97 0.73
CA LEU A 48 1.08 -2.46 0.33
C LEU A 48 -0.02 -1.99 1.29
N ILE A 49 0.25 -2.04 2.61
CA ILE A 49 -0.69 -1.50 3.60
C ILE A 49 -0.85 0.01 3.40
N SER A 50 0.22 0.73 3.11
CA SER A 50 0.15 2.16 2.80
C SER A 50 -0.72 2.49 1.58
N ILE A 51 -0.59 1.72 0.51
CA ILE A 51 -1.43 1.88 -0.69
C ILE A 51 -2.91 1.68 -0.33
N TYR A 52 -3.23 0.66 0.49
CA TYR A 52 -4.60 0.45 0.98
C TYR A 52 -5.09 1.61 1.86
N GLN A 53 -4.26 2.08 2.80
CA GLN A 53 -4.62 3.15 3.73
C GLN A 53 -4.56 4.55 3.11
N LEU A 54 -4.19 4.66 1.82
CA LEU A 54 -3.94 5.92 1.11
C LEU A 54 -2.99 6.87 1.88
N SER A 55 -2.10 6.31 2.70
CA SER A 55 -1.26 7.05 3.64
C SER A 55 -0.09 6.22 4.16
N ASP A 56 0.91 6.87 4.77
CA ASP A 56 2.08 6.17 5.30
C ASP A 56 1.75 5.34 6.55
N PHE A 57 2.05 4.04 6.48
CA PHE A 57 1.87 3.09 7.57
C PHE A 57 3.23 2.78 8.21
N HIS A 58 3.39 2.94 9.52
CA HIS A 58 4.71 2.79 10.16
C HIS A 58 5.03 1.37 10.66
N GLY A 59 4.02 0.51 10.85
CA GLY A 59 4.14 -0.91 11.19
C GLY A 59 4.69 -1.27 12.58
N GLY A 60 5.46 -0.40 13.22
CA GLY A 60 6.03 -0.65 14.56
C GLY A 60 6.97 -1.86 14.61
N THR A 61 7.21 -2.38 15.82
CA THR A 61 8.20 -3.45 16.08
C THR A 61 7.75 -4.83 15.59
N SER A 62 6.44 -5.04 15.45
CA SER A 62 5.85 -6.34 15.06
C SER A 62 5.84 -6.58 13.55
N LEU A 63 6.13 -5.55 12.74
CA LEU A 63 6.05 -5.60 11.28
C LEU A 63 6.79 -6.78 10.67
N LYS A 64 8.00 -7.10 11.17
CA LYS A 64 8.79 -8.23 10.65
C LYS A 64 8.07 -9.58 10.84
N THR A 65 7.55 -9.82 12.04
CA THR A 65 6.83 -11.06 12.38
C THR A 65 5.55 -11.18 11.54
N TYR A 66 4.78 -10.10 11.49
CA TYR A 66 3.53 -10.05 10.75
C TYR A 66 3.74 -10.18 9.24
N THR A 67 4.76 -9.55 8.67
CA THR A 67 5.16 -9.79 7.27
C THR A 67 5.37 -11.27 7.00
N SER A 68 6.08 -11.97 7.89
CA SER A 68 6.31 -13.41 7.71
C SER A 68 5.01 -14.22 7.79
N GLN A 69 4.09 -13.87 8.70
CA GLN A 69 2.80 -14.55 8.87
C GLN A 69 1.84 -14.27 7.70
N TYR A 70 1.87 -13.05 7.17
CA TYR A 70 1.07 -12.69 6.01
C TYR A 70 1.57 -13.41 4.76
N LYS A 71 2.87 -13.31 4.48
CA LYS A 71 3.52 -13.92 3.32
C LYS A 71 3.30 -15.44 3.26
N ASN A 72 3.46 -16.13 4.38
CA ASN A 72 3.27 -17.59 4.44
C ASN A 72 1.81 -18.02 4.58
N CYS A 73 0.86 -17.08 4.45
CA CYS A 73 -0.57 -17.33 4.52
C CYS A 73 -0.99 -18.02 5.83
N SER A 74 -0.43 -17.61 6.96
CA SER A 74 -0.79 -18.15 8.29
C SER A 74 -1.68 -17.22 9.11
N ASN A 75 -1.79 -15.95 8.70
CA ASN A 75 -2.64 -14.97 9.35
C ASN A 75 -3.05 -13.86 8.36
N SER A 76 -4.34 -13.52 8.31
CA SER A 76 -4.85 -12.38 7.51
C SER A 76 -4.49 -11.00 8.07
N LEU A 77 -4.11 -10.92 9.35
CA LEU A 77 -3.69 -9.68 10.03
C LEU A 77 -4.73 -8.55 9.98
N VAL A 78 -6.02 -8.91 9.93
CA VAL A 78 -7.14 -7.97 9.76
C VAL A 78 -7.05 -6.78 10.71
N ALA A 79 -6.82 -7.02 12.00
CA ALA A 79 -6.71 -5.96 13.01
C ALA A 79 -5.43 -5.12 12.88
N TYR A 80 -4.30 -5.73 12.48
CA TYR A 80 -3.02 -5.03 12.42
C TYR A 80 -2.93 -4.08 11.22
N ALA A 81 -3.46 -4.49 10.07
CA ALA A 81 -3.48 -3.68 8.86
C ALA A 81 -4.73 -2.78 8.75
N GLN A 82 -5.64 -2.85 9.74
CA GLN A 82 -6.91 -2.14 9.78
C GLN A 82 -7.86 -2.53 8.63
N PHE A 83 -7.78 -3.77 8.17
CA PHE A 83 -8.61 -4.27 7.08
C PHE A 83 -10.08 -4.44 7.44
N SER A 84 -10.45 -4.42 8.72
CA SER A 84 -11.86 -4.41 9.14
C SER A 84 -12.45 -3.00 9.19
N ASP A 85 -11.67 -1.96 8.90
CA ASP A 85 -12.14 -0.58 8.92
C ASP A 85 -12.94 -0.27 7.64
N ASN A 86 -14.25 -0.05 7.81
CA ASN A 86 -15.16 0.19 6.70
C ASN A 86 -14.89 1.52 5.99
N ASP A 87 -14.43 2.54 6.71
CA ASP A 87 -14.14 3.84 6.11
C ASP A 87 -12.90 3.75 5.23
N LEU A 88 -11.86 3.04 5.67
CA LEU A 88 -10.69 2.76 4.85
C LEU A 88 -11.01 1.88 3.64
N HIS A 89 -11.84 0.84 3.80
CA HIS A 89 -12.32 0.03 2.67
C HIS A 89 -13.02 0.87 1.61
N ARG A 90 -13.99 1.69 2.03
CA ARG A 90 -14.74 2.56 1.12
C ARG A 90 -13.83 3.59 0.44
N ALA A 91 -12.98 4.27 1.21
CA ALA A 91 -12.08 5.28 0.66
C ALA A 91 -11.13 4.67 -0.39
N PHE A 92 -10.56 3.50 -0.12
CA PHE A 92 -9.70 2.80 -1.07
C PHE A 92 -10.46 2.34 -2.32
N ASP A 93 -11.67 1.81 -2.17
CA ASP A 93 -12.51 1.40 -3.29
C ASP A 93 -12.89 2.59 -4.19
N GLU A 94 -13.29 3.72 -3.60
CA GLU A 94 -13.62 4.95 -4.32
C GLU A 94 -12.38 5.55 -5.01
N ASP A 95 -11.21 5.52 -4.36
CA ASP A 95 -9.96 6.03 -4.92
C ASP A 95 -9.52 5.23 -6.16
N VAL A 96 -9.54 3.89 -6.09
CA VAL A 96 -9.16 3.03 -7.23
C VAL A 96 -10.09 3.22 -8.44
N LYS A 97 -11.36 3.59 -8.19
CA LYS A 97 -12.38 3.89 -9.21
C LYS A 97 -12.33 5.34 -9.70
N SER A 98 -11.41 6.15 -9.20
CA SER A 98 -11.25 7.56 -9.58
C SER A 98 -10.19 7.73 -10.67
N ASN A 99 -10.37 8.72 -11.54
CA ASN A 99 -9.35 9.13 -12.52
C ASN A 99 -8.12 9.77 -11.86
N ASN A 100 -8.25 10.25 -10.61
CA ASN A 100 -7.17 10.87 -9.83
C ASN A 100 -6.80 10.00 -8.63
N SER A 101 -6.55 8.72 -8.87
CA SER A 101 -6.26 7.73 -7.82
C SER A 101 -4.92 7.98 -7.11
N ILE A 102 -4.98 8.23 -5.81
CA ILE A 102 -3.82 8.29 -4.92
C ILE A 102 -3.17 6.90 -4.86
N ALA A 103 -3.97 5.82 -4.78
CA ALA A 103 -3.47 4.46 -4.75
C ALA A 103 -2.68 4.10 -6.00
N LEU A 104 -3.11 4.56 -7.19
CA LEU A 104 -2.37 4.36 -8.43
C LEU A 104 -1.03 5.09 -8.39
N ASN A 105 -0.99 6.34 -7.94
CA ASN A 105 0.26 7.07 -7.78
C ASN A 105 1.22 6.37 -6.78
N MET A 106 0.72 5.96 -5.62
CA MET A 106 1.51 5.21 -4.64
C MET A 106 1.97 3.85 -5.19
N THR A 107 1.19 3.23 -6.07
CA THR A 107 1.56 1.98 -6.76
C THR A 107 2.64 2.23 -7.83
N SER A 108 2.58 3.35 -8.56
CA SER A 108 3.62 3.77 -9.49
C SER A 108 4.96 3.97 -8.78
N GLU A 109 4.96 4.68 -7.64
CA GLU A 109 6.16 4.81 -6.78
C GLU A 109 6.64 3.44 -6.31
N PHE A 110 5.73 2.58 -5.83
CA PHE A 110 6.06 1.24 -5.35
C PHE A 110 6.69 0.38 -6.45
N VAL A 111 6.14 0.37 -7.66
CA VAL A 111 6.71 -0.36 -8.81
C VAL A 111 8.10 0.18 -9.12
N TYR A 112 8.23 1.51 -9.22
CA TYR A 112 9.50 2.16 -9.51
C TYR A 112 10.57 1.86 -8.46
N GLU A 113 10.23 1.82 -7.18
CA GLU A 113 11.19 1.59 -6.11
C GLU A 113 11.51 0.10 -5.90
N PHE A 114 10.49 -0.76 -5.91
CA PHE A 114 10.60 -2.15 -5.43
C PHE A 114 10.71 -3.19 -6.53
N ILE A 115 10.07 -3.02 -7.69
CA ILE A 115 9.91 -4.11 -8.66
C ILE A 115 10.95 -3.99 -9.78
N ASP A 116 11.63 -5.09 -10.09
CA ASP A 116 12.61 -5.16 -11.17
C ASP A 116 11.90 -5.15 -12.54
N PRO A 117 12.15 -4.15 -13.40
CA PRO A 117 11.54 -4.09 -14.73
C PRO A 117 11.80 -5.32 -15.61
N SER A 118 12.93 -5.99 -15.43
CA SER A 118 13.25 -7.22 -16.17
C SER A 118 12.34 -8.40 -15.77
N LEU A 119 11.67 -8.31 -14.61
CA LEU A 119 10.79 -9.34 -14.06
C LEU A 119 9.31 -9.01 -14.22
N TRP A 120 8.92 -7.84 -14.72
CA TRP A 120 7.51 -7.45 -14.90
C TRP A 120 6.69 -8.48 -15.68
N ARG A 121 7.22 -8.93 -16.83
CA ARG A 121 6.54 -9.95 -17.65
C ARG A 121 6.34 -11.26 -16.90
N GLN A 122 7.33 -11.68 -16.10
CA GLN A 122 7.22 -12.90 -15.30
C GLN A 122 6.24 -12.73 -14.14
N LEU A 123 6.22 -11.56 -13.50
CA LEU A 123 5.28 -11.24 -12.42
C LEU A 123 3.82 -11.26 -12.93
N VAL A 124 3.54 -10.54 -14.02
CA VAL A 124 2.21 -10.54 -14.66
C VAL A 124 1.82 -11.96 -15.03
N ARG A 125 2.73 -12.73 -15.64
CA ARG A 125 2.49 -14.13 -15.99
C ARG A 125 2.09 -15.00 -14.79
N CYS A 126 2.81 -14.90 -13.67
CA CYS A 126 2.47 -15.64 -12.46
C CYS A 126 1.09 -15.27 -11.91
N LEU A 127 0.77 -13.97 -11.90
CA LEU A 127 -0.48 -13.47 -11.35
C LEU A 127 -1.68 -13.80 -12.24
N LEU A 128 -1.52 -13.77 -13.57
CA LEU A 128 -2.52 -14.25 -14.52
C LEU A 128 -2.82 -15.74 -14.33
N ASP A 129 -1.78 -16.58 -14.22
CA ASP A 129 -1.97 -18.02 -13.98
C ASP A 129 -2.75 -18.29 -12.69
N MET A 130 -2.48 -17.50 -11.64
CA MET A 130 -3.26 -17.56 -10.40
C MET A 130 -4.71 -17.16 -10.61
N ILE A 131 -4.98 -16.06 -11.32
CA ILE A 131 -6.35 -15.59 -11.57
C ILE A 131 -7.13 -16.61 -12.42
N GLU A 132 -6.51 -17.15 -13.47
CA GLU A 132 -7.16 -18.09 -14.41
C GLU A 132 -7.36 -19.49 -13.80
N SER A 133 -6.52 -19.89 -12.83
CA SER A 133 -6.57 -21.22 -12.21
C SER A 133 -7.31 -21.27 -10.88
N ASP A 134 -7.57 -20.14 -10.23
CA ASP A 134 -8.27 -20.07 -8.95
C ASP A 134 -9.77 -20.25 -9.15
N THR A 135 -10.31 -21.39 -8.73
CA THR A 135 -11.71 -21.77 -8.98
C THR A 135 -12.73 -20.94 -8.21
N ASP A 136 -12.30 -20.19 -7.21
CA ASP A 136 -13.17 -19.32 -6.42
C ASP A 136 -13.32 -17.95 -7.11
N ILE A 137 -12.49 -17.64 -8.11
CA ILE A 137 -12.66 -16.49 -9.00
C ILE A 137 -13.56 -16.92 -10.16
N GLN A 138 -14.73 -16.30 -10.28
CA GLN A 138 -15.72 -16.63 -11.30
C GLN A 138 -15.88 -15.46 -12.29
N ASP A 139 -16.95 -14.69 -12.13
CA ASP A 139 -17.26 -13.51 -12.95
C ASP A 139 -16.81 -12.21 -12.26
N ASP A 140 -15.89 -12.32 -11.29
CA ASP A 140 -15.33 -11.21 -10.51
C ASP A 140 -14.70 -10.13 -11.40
N GLU A 141 -14.75 -8.89 -10.92
CA GLU A 141 -14.25 -7.72 -11.65
C GLU A 141 -12.91 -7.24 -11.10
N PHE A 142 -12.04 -6.81 -12.02
CA PHE A 142 -10.70 -6.32 -11.75
C PHE A 142 -10.46 -4.95 -12.39
N PHE A 143 -9.91 -4.00 -11.63
CA PHE A 143 -9.53 -2.66 -12.10
C PHE A 143 -8.07 -2.64 -12.57
N ILE A 144 -7.77 -3.26 -13.72
CA ILE A 144 -6.39 -3.55 -14.16
C ILE A 144 -5.90 -2.70 -15.35
N THR A 145 -6.72 -1.80 -15.87
CA THR A 145 -6.47 -1.00 -17.08
C THR A 145 -5.97 0.42 -16.77
N GLY A 146 -6.27 0.95 -15.58
CA GLY A 146 -5.84 2.28 -15.13
C GLY A 146 -6.75 3.44 -15.54
N ASP A 147 -7.85 3.17 -16.25
CA ASP A 147 -8.86 4.14 -16.70
C ASP A 147 -10.18 4.02 -15.92
N ALA A 148 -10.11 3.50 -14.69
CA ALA A 148 -11.26 3.18 -13.82
C ALA A 148 -12.29 2.21 -14.44
N THR A 149 -11.97 1.52 -15.54
CA THR A 149 -12.82 0.48 -16.11
C THR A 149 -12.53 -0.88 -15.47
N THR A 150 -13.55 -1.75 -15.47
CA THR A 150 -13.44 -3.12 -14.97
C THR A 150 -13.21 -4.10 -16.10
N THR A 151 -12.41 -5.12 -15.82
CA THR A 151 -12.29 -6.33 -16.64
C THR A 151 -12.79 -7.52 -15.82
N LYS A 152 -13.68 -8.34 -16.37
CA LYS A 152 -14.10 -9.58 -15.73
C LYS A 152 -12.99 -10.61 -15.78
N ALA A 153 -12.83 -11.41 -14.72
CA ALA A 153 -11.79 -12.44 -14.63
C ALA A 153 -11.75 -13.34 -15.87
N LYS A 154 -12.94 -13.78 -16.33
CA LYS A 154 -13.08 -14.60 -17.54
C LYS A 154 -12.62 -13.93 -18.83
N ASP A 155 -12.50 -12.61 -18.88
CA ASP A 155 -12.10 -11.86 -20.08
C ASP A 155 -10.62 -11.46 -20.04
N ILE A 156 -9.93 -11.58 -18.90
CA ILE A 156 -8.51 -11.24 -18.75
C ILE A 156 -7.61 -12.08 -19.69
N HIS A 157 -8.00 -13.32 -19.99
CA HIS A 157 -7.26 -14.20 -20.89
C HIS A 157 -7.14 -13.67 -22.33
N THR A 158 -7.95 -12.67 -22.72
CA THR A 158 -7.90 -12.05 -24.05
C THR A 158 -6.98 -10.83 -24.13
N ILE A 159 -6.43 -10.35 -23.00
CA ILE A 159 -5.65 -9.10 -22.92
C ILE A 159 -4.16 -9.41 -22.99
N ASP A 160 -3.47 -9.09 -24.08
CA ASP A 160 -2.03 -9.39 -24.22
C ASP A 160 -1.10 -8.22 -23.86
N HIS A 161 -1.65 -7.04 -23.56
CA HIS A 161 -0.89 -5.84 -23.18
C HIS A 161 -1.35 -5.34 -21.80
N PHE A 162 -0.41 -5.20 -20.87
CA PHE A 162 -0.65 -4.71 -19.52
C PHE A 162 0.25 -3.54 -19.17
N TYR A 163 -0.29 -2.58 -18.42
CA TYR A 163 0.52 -1.66 -17.63
C TYR A 163 0.70 -2.23 -16.22
N ILE A 164 1.95 -2.28 -15.75
CA ILE A 164 2.29 -2.99 -14.51
C ILE A 164 1.64 -2.34 -13.28
N GLU A 165 1.54 -1.02 -13.23
CA GLU A 165 0.98 -0.27 -12.09
C GLU A 165 -0.51 -0.57 -11.88
N PRO A 166 -1.41 -0.31 -12.85
CA PRO A 166 -2.82 -0.60 -12.65
C PRO A 166 -3.08 -2.10 -12.53
N PHE A 167 -2.28 -2.95 -13.18
CA PHE A 167 -2.43 -4.40 -13.03
C PHE A 167 -2.19 -4.86 -11.58
N LEU A 168 -1.10 -4.40 -10.96
CA LEU A 168 -0.81 -4.75 -9.56
C LEU A 168 -1.82 -4.12 -8.59
N LEU A 169 -2.22 -2.88 -8.84
CA LEU A 169 -3.25 -2.21 -8.02
C LEU A 169 -4.59 -2.93 -8.11
N GLY A 170 -5.04 -3.32 -9.30
CA GLY A 170 -6.31 -4.00 -9.51
C GLY A 170 -6.37 -5.37 -8.82
N ILE A 171 -5.26 -6.11 -8.79
CA ILE A 171 -5.18 -7.37 -8.04
C ILE A 171 -5.21 -7.11 -6.54
N TRP A 172 -4.48 -6.08 -6.07
CA TRP A 172 -4.51 -5.71 -4.66
C TRP A 172 -5.90 -5.27 -4.23
N HIS A 173 -6.57 -4.46 -5.04
CA HIS A 173 -7.97 -4.05 -4.86
C HIS A 173 -8.91 -5.26 -4.75
N TYR A 174 -8.84 -6.20 -5.70
CA TYR A 174 -9.62 -7.43 -5.64
C TYR A 174 -9.42 -8.19 -4.31
N ILE A 175 -8.16 -8.32 -3.86
CA ILE A 175 -7.84 -9.01 -2.60
C ILE A 175 -8.45 -8.28 -1.40
N ILE A 176 -8.29 -6.95 -1.31
CA ILE A 176 -8.86 -6.16 -0.21
C ILE A 176 -10.40 -6.28 -0.20
N MET A 177 -11.04 -6.18 -1.37
CA MET A 177 -12.51 -6.14 -1.42
C MET A 177 -13.16 -7.51 -1.20
N ASN A 178 -12.49 -8.60 -1.60
CA ASN A 178 -13.13 -9.91 -1.67
C ASN A 178 -12.49 -10.99 -0.80
N ARG A 179 -11.25 -10.81 -0.35
CA ARG A 179 -10.45 -11.90 0.24
C ARG A 179 -9.57 -11.47 1.42
N ILE A 180 -9.92 -10.37 2.08
CA ILE A 180 -9.03 -9.73 3.03
C ILE A 180 -8.89 -10.49 4.36
N ASP A 181 -9.91 -11.27 4.71
CA ASP A 181 -9.99 -12.16 5.86
C ASP A 181 -9.63 -13.63 5.53
N ASP A 182 -9.26 -13.88 4.27
CA ASP A 182 -9.12 -15.22 3.69
C ASP A 182 -7.67 -15.58 3.33
N ASN A 183 -6.68 -14.85 3.87
CA ASN A 183 -5.27 -15.07 3.58
C ASN A 183 -4.84 -16.53 3.84
N GLU A 184 -5.37 -17.12 4.91
CA GLU A 184 -5.09 -18.50 5.35
C GLU A 184 -5.44 -19.56 4.31
N LYS A 185 -6.38 -19.30 3.39
CA LYS A 185 -6.72 -20.21 2.29
C LYS A 185 -5.57 -20.35 1.27
N GLY A 186 -4.65 -19.39 1.24
CA GLY A 186 -3.41 -19.45 0.44
C GLY A 186 -2.31 -20.36 1.00
N ALA A 187 -2.47 -20.93 2.20
CA ALA A 187 -1.42 -21.67 2.88
C ALA A 187 -0.88 -22.86 2.08
N ASP A 188 -1.75 -23.63 1.45
CA ASP A 188 -1.32 -24.79 0.68
C ASP A 188 -0.63 -24.36 -0.63
N THR A 189 -1.08 -23.27 -1.25
CA THR A 189 -0.44 -22.67 -2.44
C THR A 189 0.98 -22.22 -2.11
N TYR A 190 1.15 -21.52 -0.98
CA TYR A 190 2.46 -21.11 -0.51
C TYR A 190 3.37 -22.32 -0.22
N LYS A 191 2.88 -23.37 0.46
CA LYS A 191 3.66 -24.59 0.75
C LYS A 191 4.08 -25.33 -0.52
N GLN A 192 3.24 -25.34 -1.55
CA GLN A 192 3.57 -25.94 -2.83
C GLN A 192 4.75 -25.20 -3.49
N TRP A 193 4.76 -23.87 -3.42
CA TRP A 193 5.87 -23.07 -3.93
C TRP A 193 7.11 -23.15 -3.04
N TYR A 194 6.95 -23.30 -1.73
CA TYR A 194 8.04 -23.35 -0.75
C TYR A 194 7.93 -24.60 0.14
N PRO A 195 8.29 -25.80 -0.38
CA PRO A 195 8.25 -27.03 0.41
C PRO A 195 9.24 -27.00 1.59
N SER A 196 10.25 -26.12 1.54
CA SER A 196 11.10 -25.78 2.66
C SER A 196 11.48 -24.29 2.64
N LYS A 197 11.92 -23.78 3.80
CA LYS A 197 12.25 -22.35 3.98
C LYS A 197 13.29 -21.89 2.96
N GLY A 198 12.94 -20.86 2.17
CA GLY A 198 13.82 -20.25 1.17
C GLY A 198 14.04 -21.07 -0.10
N ASN A 199 13.39 -22.22 -0.26
CA ASN A 199 13.55 -23.10 -1.41
C ASN A 199 12.32 -22.99 -2.31
N TYR A 200 12.32 -22.00 -3.21
CA TYR A 200 11.25 -21.81 -4.18
C TYR A 200 11.29 -22.91 -5.26
N ARG A 201 10.16 -23.59 -5.46
CA ARG A 201 9.93 -24.65 -6.46
C ARG A 201 8.58 -24.51 -7.18
N GLY A 202 7.93 -23.35 -7.08
CA GLY A 202 6.66 -23.11 -7.73
C GLY A 202 6.78 -23.05 -9.25
N THR A 203 5.76 -23.59 -9.93
CA THR A 203 5.62 -23.57 -11.39
C THR A 203 4.58 -22.57 -11.87
N VAL A 204 4.11 -21.69 -10.97
CA VAL A 204 3.12 -20.65 -11.30
C VAL A 204 3.65 -19.74 -12.41
N GLY A 205 2.77 -19.46 -13.37
CA GLY A 205 3.04 -18.77 -14.62
C GLY A 205 3.27 -19.72 -15.81
N ASN A 206 3.59 -20.99 -15.60
CA ASN A 206 3.96 -21.90 -16.71
C ASN A 206 2.80 -22.18 -17.68
N ALA A 207 1.55 -22.12 -17.21
CA ALA A 207 0.38 -22.33 -18.06
C ALA A 207 0.14 -21.19 -19.05
N ILE A 208 0.64 -19.98 -18.75
CA ILE A 208 0.45 -18.79 -19.58
C ILE A 208 1.50 -18.77 -20.70
N THR A 209 1.18 -19.42 -21.81
CA THR A 209 2.07 -19.55 -22.98
C THR A 209 1.94 -18.40 -23.99
N ARG A 210 0.90 -17.57 -23.88
CA ARG A 210 0.69 -16.41 -24.75
C ARG A 210 1.78 -15.35 -24.54
N THR A 211 1.98 -14.54 -25.59
CA THR A 211 2.97 -13.47 -25.56
C THR A 211 2.36 -12.24 -24.92
N LEU A 212 2.94 -11.81 -23.80
CA LEU A 212 2.48 -10.65 -23.04
C LEU A 212 3.42 -9.47 -23.22
N THR A 213 2.90 -8.31 -23.58
CA THR A 213 3.61 -7.03 -23.49
C THR A 213 3.30 -6.41 -22.13
N VAL A 214 4.33 -5.99 -21.40
CA VAL A 214 4.19 -5.34 -20.09
C VAL A 214 5.06 -4.10 -20.05
N GLU A 215 4.42 -2.96 -19.82
CA GLU A 215 5.03 -1.64 -19.78
C GLU A 215 4.63 -0.89 -18.51
N SER A 216 5.26 0.24 -18.26
CA SER A 216 4.87 1.19 -17.21
C SER A 216 4.00 2.28 -17.81
N LEU A 217 3.07 2.83 -17.04
CA LEU A 217 2.25 3.95 -17.49
C LEU A 217 3.13 5.14 -17.95
N PRO A 218 2.78 5.83 -19.06
CA PRO A 218 3.48 7.04 -19.47
C PRO A 218 3.39 8.12 -18.38
N ALA A 219 4.48 8.89 -18.17
CA ALA A 219 4.52 9.93 -17.14
C ALA A 219 3.43 11.02 -17.31
N ASP A 220 2.96 11.24 -18.54
CA ASP A 220 1.97 12.28 -18.86
C ASP A 220 0.53 11.89 -18.48
N SER A 221 0.22 10.61 -18.28
CA SER A 221 -1.14 10.17 -17.90
C SER A 221 -1.47 10.40 -16.42
N MET A 222 -0.59 11.04 -15.65
CA MET A 222 -0.77 11.29 -14.21
C MET A 222 -0.92 12.78 -13.85
N HIS A 223 -0.98 13.68 -14.84
CA HIS A 223 -0.89 15.14 -14.63
C HIS A 223 -1.90 15.98 -15.43
N GLU A 224 -3.10 15.48 -15.73
CA GLU A 224 -4.18 16.35 -16.22
C GLU A 224 -5.14 16.70 -15.08
N GLU A 225 -4.97 17.93 -14.56
CA GLU A 225 -5.92 18.79 -13.82
C GLU A 225 -5.28 19.50 -12.62
N ALA A 226 -4.29 20.36 -12.86
CA ALA A 226 -3.88 21.35 -11.87
C ALA A 226 -3.36 22.65 -12.49
N GLU A 227 -3.85 23.08 -13.65
CA GLU A 227 -3.40 24.35 -14.24
C GLU A 227 -4.47 24.99 -15.13
N THR A 228 -5.56 25.50 -14.55
CA THR A 228 -6.30 26.64 -15.14
C THR A 228 -7.03 27.42 -14.05
N GLU A 229 -6.48 28.60 -13.73
CA GLU A 229 -7.16 29.87 -13.37
C GLU A 229 -6.32 30.69 -12.38
N ARG A 230 -5.27 31.32 -12.90
CA ARG A 230 -4.79 32.63 -12.40
C ARG A 230 -4.45 33.52 -13.58
N ALA A 231 -5.48 33.93 -14.32
CA ALA A 231 -5.37 35.11 -15.17
C ALA A 231 -5.61 36.34 -14.29
N ALA A 232 -4.53 37.08 -14.03
CA ALA A 232 -4.56 38.36 -13.35
C ALA A 232 -5.29 39.41 -14.21
N THR A 233 -6.25 40.11 -13.62
CA THR A 233 -6.68 41.43 -14.10
C THR A 233 -6.66 42.41 -12.94
N ASN A 234 -5.65 43.30 -12.98
CA ASN A 234 -5.63 44.56 -12.24
C ASN A 234 -6.81 45.42 -12.69
N ASP A 235 -7.70 45.78 -11.77
CA ASP A 235 -8.44 47.05 -11.83
C ASP A 235 -9.00 47.39 -10.42
N GLU A 236 -8.33 48.31 -9.71
CA GLU A 236 -9.02 49.19 -8.76
C GLU A 236 -9.32 50.47 -9.55
N PRO A 237 -10.53 51.09 -9.46
CA PRO A 237 -10.89 51.78 -8.22
C PRO A 237 -12.40 52.02 -7.95
N ARG A 238 -12.77 52.29 -6.69
CA ARG A 238 -13.36 53.56 -6.18
C ARG A 238 -14.24 53.35 -4.96
N VAL A 239 -13.91 54.15 -3.96
CA VAL A 239 -14.62 54.41 -2.71
C VAL A 239 -15.98 55.05 -2.99
N GLU A 240 -17.05 54.51 -2.40
CA GLU A 240 -18.23 55.28 -2.02
C GLU A 240 -18.39 55.20 -0.50
N VAL A 241 -18.27 56.37 0.12
CA VAL A 241 -18.50 56.60 1.55
C VAL A 241 -20.01 56.66 1.77
N ILE A 242 -20.56 55.74 2.57
CA ILE A 242 -21.84 55.95 3.24
C ILE A 242 -21.65 55.60 4.72
N ASP A 243 -21.70 56.67 5.51
CA ASP A 243 -21.62 56.73 6.96
C ASP A 243 -22.97 56.30 7.57
N SER A 244 -23.00 55.26 8.41
CA SER A 244 -24.06 55.02 9.39
C SER A 244 -23.59 54.05 10.48
N SER A 245 -23.33 54.61 11.66
CA SER A 245 -23.43 54.03 13.01
C SER A 245 -23.85 52.56 13.16
N ASP A 246 -23.01 51.74 13.78
CA ASP A 246 -23.19 51.28 15.18
C ASP A 246 -22.10 50.26 15.58
N ALA A 247 -21.71 50.34 16.84
CA ALA A 247 -20.68 49.53 17.49
C ALA A 247 -20.95 48.02 17.39
N TYR A 248 -19.89 47.20 17.29
CA TYR A 248 -19.56 46.04 18.15
C TYR A 248 -18.25 45.42 17.64
N GLU A 249 -17.19 45.50 18.46
CA GLU A 249 -15.93 44.77 18.27
C GLU A 249 -16.12 43.27 18.53
N GLY A 250 -15.58 42.44 17.64
CA GLY A 250 -15.49 40.99 17.80
C GLY A 250 -14.23 40.46 17.13
N GLU A 251 -13.06 40.71 17.73
CA GLU A 251 -11.80 40.10 17.28
C GLU A 251 -11.72 38.62 17.67
N SER A 252 -11.40 37.78 16.67
CA SER A 252 -10.99 36.39 16.83
C SER A 252 -9.58 36.33 17.43
N LYS A 253 -9.46 35.81 18.66
CA LYS A 253 -8.17 35.62 19.33
C LYS A 253 -7.57 34.26 19.00
N THR A 254 -6.46 34.26 18.28
CA THR A 254 -5.49 33.16 18.29
C THR A 254 -4.79 33.16 19.65
N CYS A 255 -4.90 32.07 20.43
CA CYS A 255 -4.21 31.93 21.71
C CYS A 255 -2.88 31.21 21.51
N THR A 256 -1.78 31.95 21.64
CA THR A 256 -0.43 31.37 21.79
C THR A 256 -0.16 31.22 23.29
N GLN A 257 -0.02 29.98 23.79
CA GLN A 257 0.34 29.74 25.19
C GLN A 257 1.86 29.74 25.35
N TYR A 258 2.37 30.65 26.19
CA TYR A 258 3.74 30.65 26.66
C TYR A 258 3.79 29.98 28.04
N ILE A 259 4.55 28.89 28.16
CA ILE A 259 4.82 28.23 29.44
C ILE A 259 6.13 28.80 29.97
N GLU A 260 6.05 29.83 30.82
CA GLU A 260 7.20 30.29 31.59
C GLU A 260 7.46 29.34 32.77
N HIS A 261 8.74 28.96 32.95
CA HIS A 261 9.27 28.06 34.00
C HIS A 261 9.04 26.55 33.82
N ALA A 262 9.21 26.01 32.60
CA ALA A 262 9.30 24.57 32.41
C ALA A 262 10.56 24.01 33.13
N THR A 263 10.36 23.16 34.14
CA THR A 263 11.47 22.41 34.77
C THR A 263 11.75 21.16 33.94
N ILE A 264 12.86 21.16 33.20
CA ILE A 264 13.29 20.02 32.39
C ILE A 264 14.29 19.19 33.21
N VAL A 265 13.98 17.92 33.47
CA VAL A 265 14.86 17.00 34.20
C VAL A 265 15.25 15.85 33.28
N ASN A 266 16.55 15.72 32.99
CA ASN A 266 17.11 14.59 32.25
C ASN A 266 17.80 13.63 33.22
N GLN A 267 17.40 12.35 33.24
CA GLN A 267 17.99 11.33 34.11
C GLN A 267 18.58 10.18 33.28
N ASN A 268 19.88 9.96 33.40
CA ASN A 268 20.58 8.88 32.71
C ASN A 268 21.20 7.91 33.73
N GLY A 269 20.78 6.65 33.69
CA GLY A 269 21.29 5.54 34.49
C GLY A 269 20.65 4.20 34.08
N GLU A 270 21.30 3.07 34.36
CA GLU A 270 20.79 1.72 33.98
C GLU A 270 19.49 1.33 34.69
N LYS A 271 19.15 1.95 35.82
CA LYS A 271 17.85 1.81 36.50
C LYS A 271 17.37 3.17 37.01
N ASN A 272 16.54 3.83 36.20
CA ASN A 272 15.82 5.03 36.63
C ASN A 272 14.49 4.61 37.28
N ILE A 273 14.26 5.03 38.52
CA ILE A 273 12.96 4.86 39.20
C ILE A 273 12.35 6.25 39.36
N HIS A 274 11.21 6.47 38.71
CA HIS A 274 10.48 7.73 38.76
C HIS A 274 9.30 7.60 39.73
N ILE A 275 9.38 8.30 40.86
CA ILE A 275 8.31 8.31 41.88
C ILE A 275 7.54 9.61 41.70
N ASN A 276 6.34 9.52 41.13
CA ASN A 276 5.50 10.68 40.81
C ASN A 276 4.92 11.37 42.06
N HIS A 277 4.76 10.64 43.16
CA HIS A 277 4.15 11.17 44.38
C HIS A 277 4.55 10.34 45.62
N VAL A 278 4.79 11.01 46.75
CA VAL A 278 4.99 10.39 48.07
C VAL A 278 4.17 11.19 49.07
N ASP A 279 3.14 10.58 49.64
CA ASP A 279 2.20 11.27 50.53
C ASP A 279 2.80 11.62 51.90
N THR A 280 3.59 10.75 52.52
CA THR A 280 4.27 11.04 53.80
C THR A 280 5.46 10.11 54.03
N LEU A 281 6.63 10.70 54.28
CA LEU A 281 7.82 10.00 54.76
C LEU A 281 7.90 10.17 56.28
N ASN A 282 7.54 9.12 57.01
CA ASN A 282 7.83 9.06 58.44
C ASN A 282 9.24 8.50 58.63
N LEU A 283 10.10 9.32 59.24
CA LEU A 283 11.45 8.95 59.69
C LEU A 283 11.40 8.25 61.05
#